data_AF-A0A8S9ZZK0-F1
#
_entry.id   AF-A0A8S9ZZK0-F1
#
_cell.length_a   1.000
_cell.length_b   1.000
_cell.length_c   1.000
_cell.angle_alpha   90.00
_cell.angle_beta   90.00
_cell.angle_gamma   90.00
#
_symmetry.space_group_name_H-M   'P 1'
#
loop_
_entity.id
_entity.type
_entity.pdbx_description
1 polymer ?
#
loop_
_entity_poly.entity_id
_entity_poly.type
_entity_poly.pdbx_seq_one_letter_code
_entity_poly.pdbx_strand_id
1 'polypeptide(L)'
;MVRLDSFAYRLLWNLKNFLHFRNKGPNPIIYNEPCRNFIPPSNFVNLLDKQKTANFEALKQELKILTCVFNQLPEKLEEKDWHSLVNLSSTKDRFYYLRFLYNREKKRRKEEKKKLLNEENKHQKPIERNKINNDNQSLFYINNSHLDSLEKRLATNRIIQAFRLKEEYPIIAIDCRWLHLHSERGLNLAFKQLKYLIGKNRDREWPWPLFLTNFIKEDDEKIVEAKRKHFSIIYGNLFTSHITSKSYLELFSELKEKQKIIYLSPHSKEPLESVEANTCYVIGGIVDAFSEPRIPSKASLEIALQEGIQCKRLNLDYSSLKGGNPMFTLDQVLDILHDVYDKSDWNESIKRYVPKRKFLLKSEKNLKMKILYKNIAERNKQIIGILQKNNKENNNSSVILQKSIFYHTSTNCLEKDKFIKIERTKQFDGTIKRKPTGLNFLEKQQDNYTKLIDIYFPKMFDISNLTKIIGFAIILDSIDEEKKNNQMDLLYFILMTTNLLFCILMRRKMNVIKSKKK
;
A
#
# COMPACT_ATOMS: atom_id res chain seq x y z
N MET A 1 28.01 11.67 -1.93
CA MET A 1 26.68 11.03 -2.06
C MET A 1 26.28 11.14 -3.52
N VAL A 2 25.91 10.05 -4.20
CA VAL A 2 25.65 10.09 -5.65
C VAL A 2 24.39 10.91 -5.93
N ARG A 3 24.51 11.93 -6.78
CA ARG A 3 23.40 12.80 -7.20
C ARG A 3 22.46 12.04 -8.13
N LEU A 4 21.21 11.84 -7.71
CA LEU A 4 20.22 11.08 -8.48
C LEU A 4 19.67 11.85 -9.69
N ASP A 5 19.88 13.15 -9.72
CA ASP A 5 19.55 14.08 -10.81
C ASP A 5 20.67 14.21 -11.86
N SER A 6 21.81 13.54 -11.66
CA SER A 6 22.95 13.59 -12.58
C SER A 6 22.73 12.72 -13.83
N PHE A 7 23.31 13.15 -14.96
CA PHE A 7 23.22 12.39 -16.20
C PHE A 7 23.94 11.05 -16.09
N ALA A 8 25.13 11.03 -15.45
CA ALA A 8 25.89 9.81 -15.21
C ALA A 8 25.10 8.78 -14.39
N TYR A 9 24.36 9.23 -13.36
CA TYR A 9 23.52 8.34 -12.57
C TYR A 9 22.35 7.78 -13.38
N ARG A 10 21.67 8.61 -14.18
CA ARG A 10 20.57 8.16 -15.06
C ARG A 10 21.05 7.11 -16.05
N LEU A 11 22.21 7.32 -16.67
CA LEU A 11 22.83 6.37 -17.59
C LEU A 11 23.12 5.03 -16.90
N LEU A 12 23.79 5.08 -15.75
CA LEU A 12 24.11 3.89 -14.95
C LEU A 12 22.85 3.14 -14.52
N TRP A 13 21.81 3.86 -14.09
CA TRP A 13 20.55 3.27 -13.69
C TRP A 13 19.84 2.57 -14.86
N ASN A 14 19.82 3.19 -16.04
CA ASN A 14 19.25 2.59 -17.25
C ASN A 14 20.02 1.33 -17.69
N LEU A 15 21.35 1.34 -17.61
CA LEU A 15 22.20 0.17 -17.87
C LEU A 15 21.87 -0.98 -16.89
N LYS A 16 21.80 -0.68 -15.58
CA LYS A 16 21.39 -1.67 -14.57
C LYS A 16 19.98 -2.19 -14.81
N ASN A 17 19.07 -1.34 -15.26
CA ASN A 17 17.70 -1.70 -15.58
C ASN A 17 17.64 -2.67 -16.76
N PHE A 18 18.36 -2.35 -17.83
CA PHE A 18 18.49 -3.14 -19.04
C PHE A 18 19.12 -4.52 -18.79
N LEU A 19 20.18 -4.55 -17.98
CA LEU A 19 20.86 -5.79 -17.57
C LEU A 19 20.14 -6.57 -16.44
N HIS A 20 18.92 -6.16 -16.07
CA HIS A 20 18.09 -6.86 -15.07
C HIS A 20 18.76 -7.04 -13.69
N PHE A 21 19.59 -6.08 -13.27
CA PHE A 21 20.21 -6.14 -11.95
C PHE A 21 19.16 -6.22 -10.84
N ARG A 22 19.40 -7.11 -9.86
CA ARG A 22 18.51 -7.30 -8.70
C ARG A 22 18.34 -6.03 -7.85
N ASN A 23 19.38 -5.20 -7.78
CA ASN A 23 19.32 -3.87 -7.18
C ASN A 23 19.83 -2.82 -8.17
N LYS A 24 18.90 -2.04 -8.71
CA LYS A 24 19.20 -0.95 -9.67
C LYS A 24 19.62 0.35 -8.96
N GLY A 25 19.38 0.45 -7.65
CA GLY A 25 19.46 1.69 -6.89
C GLY A 25 18.17 2.53 -6.94
N PRO A 26 18.14 3.69 -6.28
CA PRO A 26 17.04 4.65 -6.36
C PRO A 26 16.71 5.05 -7.80
N ASN A 27 15.45 5.28 -8.12
CA ASN A 27 15.09 5.79 -9.45
C ASN A 27 15.73 7.18 -9.67
N PRO A 28 16.23 7.50 -10.88
CA PRO A 28 16.84 8.79 -11.19
C PRO A 28 15.80 9.92 -11.15
N ILE A 29 16.19 11.08 -10.63
CA ILE A 29 15.35 12.27 -10.59
C ILE A 29 15.48 12.95 -11.95
N ILE A 30 14.34 13.18 -12.61
CA ILE A 30 14.28 13.77 -13.94
C ILE A 30 13.37 14.98 -13.85
N TYR A 31 13.86 16.11 -14.35
CA TYR A 31 13.08 17.34 -14.48
C TYR A 31 12.24 17.23 -15.75
N ASN A 32 10.93 17.11 -15.58
CA ASN A 32 9.97 17.11 -16.67
C ASN A 32 9.15 18.41 -16.63
N GLU A 33 8.28 18.59 -17.62
CA GLU A 33 7.23 19.61 -17.54
C GLU A 33 6.39 19.44 -16.26
N PRO A 34 5.88 20.55 -15.68
CA PRO A 34 5.07 20.50 -14.48
C PRO A 34 3.89 19.54 -14.62
N CYS A 35 3.87 18.46 -13.83
CA CYS A 35 2.79 17.48 -13.94
C CYS A 35 1.46 17.94 -13.34
N ARG A 36 1.46 19.06 -12.60
CA ARG A 36 0.28 19.65 -11.94
C ARG A 36 0.38 21.18 -11.96
N ASN A 37 -0.78 21.82 -11.93
CA ASN A 37 -0.91 23.26 -11.69
C ASN A 37 -1.81 23.46 -10.46
N PHE A 38 -1.20 23.78 -9.31
CA PHE A 38 -1.93 24.01 -8.07
C PHE A 38 -2.21 25.49 -7.89
N ILE A 39 -3.49 25.85 -7.85
CA ILE A 39 -3.96 27.23 -7.69
C ILE A 39 -4.56 27.36 -6.27
N PRO A 40 -4.09 28.33 -5.46
CA PRO A 40 -4.64 28.58 -4.13
C PRO A 40 -6.05 29.19 -4.22
N PRO A 41 -6.88 29.06 -3.16
CA PRO A 41 -8.19 29.70 -3.11
C PRO A 41 -8.10 31.24 -3.22
N SER A 42 -9.14 31.87 -3.77
CA SER A 42 -9.24 33.33 -3.85
C SER A 42 -9.16 33.95 -2.46
N ASN A 43 -8.43 35.07 -2.30
CA ASN A 43 -8.21 35.78 -1.03
C ASN A 43 -7.48 35.00 0.08
N PHE A 44 -7.02 33.76 -0.18
CA PHE A 44 -6.34 32.91 0.81
C PHE A 44 -5.12 33.59 1.46
N VAL A 45 -4.37 34.38 0.69
CA VAL A 45 -3.15 35.08 1.15
C VAL A 45 -3.45 36.20 2.14
N ASN A 46 -4.60 36.87 1.99
CA ASN A 46 -4.98 38.03 2.83
C ASN A 46 -5.34 37.61 4.27
N LEU A 47 -5.61 36.32 4.48
CA LEU A 47 -6.00 35.73 5.77
C LEU A 47 -4.82 35.11 6.53
N LEU A 48 -3.58 35.21 6.00
CA LEU A 48 -2.41 34.60 6.59
C LEU A 48 -1.64 35.58 7.49
N ASP A 49 -1.23 35.10 8.67
CA ASP A 49 -0.28 35.81 9.52
C ASP A 49 1.12 35.83 8.90
N LYS A 50 2.02 36.68 9.42
CA LYS A 50 3.38 36.88 8.87
C LYS A 50 4.17 35.56 8.74
N GLN A 51 4.01 34.64 9.68
CA GLN A 51 4.71 33.35 9.67
C GLN A 51 4.14 32.41 8.61
N LYS A 52 2.81 32.34 8.51
CA LYS A 52 2.09 31.54 7.51
C LYS A 52 2.32 32.08 6.10
N THR A 53 2.41 33.39 5.91
CA THR A 53 2.74 34.00 4.61
C THR A 53 4.13 33.57 4.14
N ALA A 54 5.12 33.54 5.02
CA ALA A 54 6.44 33.01 4.70
C ALA A 54 6.42 31.51 4.34
N ASN A 55 5.67 30.71 5.10
CA ASN A 55 5.48 29.29 4.79
C ASN A 55 4.77 29.08 3.43
N PHE A 56 3.80 29.93 3.11
CA PHE A 56 3.06 29.89 1.85
C PHE A 56 3.94 30.24 0.65
N GLU A 57 4.80 31.25 0.74
CA GLU A 57 5.77 31.57 -0.31
C GLU A 57 6.78 30.43 -0.51
N ALA A 58 7.28 29.86 0.59
CA ALA A 58 8.15 28.67 0.52
C ALA A 58 7.43 27.48 -0.16
N LEU A 59 6.16 27.22 0.20
CA LEU A 59 5.34 26.20 -0.44
C LEU A 59 5.16 26.45 -1.94
N LYS A 60 4.94 27.70 -2.36
CA LYS A 60 4.77 28.06 -3.78
C LYS A 60 6.03 27.74 -4.59
N GLN A 61 7.21 28.06 -4.07
CA GLN A 61 8.48 27.72 -4.73
C GLN A 61 8.72 26.19 -4.73
N GLU A 62 8.40 25.53 -3.63
CA GLU A 62 8.48 24.07 -3.54
C GLU A 62 7.60 23.39 -4.60
N LEU A 63 6.35 23.84 -4.76
CA LEU A 63 5.41 23.28 -5.73
C LEU A 63 5.90 23.45 -7.17
N LYS A 64 6.51 24.59 -7.53
CA LYS A 64 7.07 24.80 -8.89
C LYS A 64 8.11 23.74 -9.26
N ILE A 65 8.98 23.37 -8.33
CA ILE A 65 10.03 22.37 -8.58
C ILE A 65 9.45 20.96 -8.45
N LEU A 66 8.65 20.74 -7.40
CA LEU A 66 8.15 19.42 -7.06
C LEU A 66 7.28 18.84 -8.17
N THR A 67 6.46 19.65 -8.86
CA THR A 67 5.65 19.20 -9.99
C THR A 67 6.49 18.79 -11.20
N CYS A 68 7.72 19.28 -11.34
CA CYS A 68 8.64 18.89 -12.41
C CYS A 68 9.38 17.58 -12.09
N VAL A 69 9.77 17.37 -10.83
CA VAL A 69 10.67 16.26 -10.43
C VAL A 69 9.96 15.06 -9.79
N PHE A 70 8.69 15.23 -9.40
CA PHE A 70 7.93 14.24 -8.65
C PHE A 70 6.49 14.10 -9.16
N ASN A 71 6.16 12.92 -9.66
CA ASN A 71 4.87 12.62 -10.28
C ASN A 71 3.82 12.04 -9.32
N GLN A 72 4.17 11.74 -8.07
CA GLN A 72 3.26 11.17 -7.06
C GLN A 72 2.60 12.27 -6.23
N LEU A 73 1.91 13.18 -6.91
CA LEU A 73 1.22 14.33 -6.34
C LEU A 73 -0.30 14.21 -6.50
N PRO A 74 -1.09 14.78 -5.57
CA PRO A 74 -2.55 14.79 -5.68
C PRO A 74 -3.02 15.45 -6.98
N GLU A 75 -4.23 15.14 -7.42
CA GLU A 75 -4.82 15.79 -8.61
C GLU A 75 -5.24 17.22 -8.30
N LYS A 76 -5.82 17.45 -7.12
CA LYS A 76 -6.30 18.76 -6.66
C LYS A 76 -5.98 18.93 -5.18
N LEU A 77 -5.85 20.19 -4.74
CA LEU A 77 -5.74 20.55 -3.33
C LEU A 77 -7.01 21.26 -2.91
N GLU A 78 -7.70 20.73 -1.90
CA GLU A 78 -8.88 21.38 -1.31
C GLU A 78 -8.43 22.50 -0.36
N GLU A 79 -9.32 23.43 -0.02
CA GLU A 79 -9.04 24.57 0.86
C GLU A 79 -8.43 24.13 2.21
N LYS A 80 -8.98 23.07 2.82
CA LYS A 80 -8.43 22.47 4.05
C LYS A 80 -7.00 21.96 3.90
N ASP A 81 -6.64 21.47 2.71
CA ASP A 81 -5.31 20.93 2.44
C ASP A 81 -4.30 22.09 2.31
N TRP A 82 -4.72 23.24 1.74
CA TRP A 82 -3.91 24.46 1.72
C TRP A 82 -3.63 24.99 3.12
N HIS A 83 -4.65 25.09 3.98
CA HIS A 83 -4.45 25.49 5.38
C HIS A 83 -3.50 24.55 6.12
N SER A 84 -3.68 23.24 5.93
CA SER A 84 -2.80 22.23 6.53
C SER A 84 -1.34 22.39 6.07
N LEU A 85 -1.11 22.61 4.76
CA LEU A 85 0.22 22.78 4.20
C LEU A 85 0.93 24.05 4.69
N VAL A 86 0.20 25.16 4.86
CA VAL A 86 0.74 26.43 5.35
C VAL A 86 1.10 26.38 6.84
N ASN A 87 0.35 25.60 7.62
CA ASN A 87 0.64 25.37 9.03
C ASN A 87 1.91 24.54 9.25
N LEU A 88 2.35 23.76 8.25
CA LEU A 88 3.59 22.98 8.32
C LEU A 88 4.79 23.88 8.00
N SER A 89 5.72 24.03 8.94
CA SER A 89 6.91 24.88 8.78
C SER A 89 8.03 24.22 7.96
N SER A 90 8.14 22.89 7.99
CA SER A 90 9.22 22.15 7.34
C SER A 90 8.87 21.69 5.92
N THR A 91 9.79 21.91 4.97
CA THR A 91 9.73 21.34 3.59
C THR A 91 9.52 19.83 3.60
N LYS A 92 10.14 19.13 4.56
CA LYS A 92 10.00 17.68 4.70
C LYS A 92 8.55 17.29 5.00
N ASP A 93 7.92 18.00 5.92
CA ASP A 93 6.57 17.68 6.37
C ASP A 93 5.55 18.02 5.28
N ARG A 94 5.71 19.15 4.59
CA ARG A 94 4.90 19.50 3.41
C ARG A 94 5.03 18.45 2.29
N PHE A 95 6.24 18.00 1.97
CA PHE A 95 6.47 16.93 0.99
C PHE A 95 5.74 15.63 1.38
N TYR A 96 5.86 15.20 2.64
CA TYR A 96 5.20 13.99 3.11
C TYR A 96 3.68 14.13 3.20
N TYR A 97 3.17 15.34 3.49
CA TYR A 97 1.73 15.64 3.46
C TYR A 97 1.17 15.52 2.04
N LEU A 98 1.80 16.12 1.03
CA LEU A 98 1.39 15.97 -0.38
C LEU A 98 1.39 14.49 -0.82
N ARG A 99 2.41 13.74 -0.41
CA ARG A 99 2.49 12.30 -0.68
C ARG A 99 1.38 11.51 0.04
N PHE A 100 1.01 11.93 1.26
CA PHE A 100 -0.14 11.37 1.98
C PHE A 100 -1.44 11.59 1.20
N LEU A 101 -1.68 12.82 0.70
CA LEU A 101 -2.85 13.14 -0.13
C LEU A 101 -2.91 12.28 -1.39
N TYR A 102 -1.79 12.16 -2.11
CA TYR A 102 -1.70 11.29 -3.29
C TYR A 102 -2.03 9.82 -2.97
N ASN A 103 -1.49 9.29 -1.87
CA ASN A 103 -1.77 7.91 -1.45
C ASN A 103 -3.23 7.71 -1.05
N ARG A 104 -3.85 8.72 -0.42
CA ARG A 104 -5.28 8.74 -0.08
C ARG A 104 -6.14 8.68 -1.34
N GLU A 105 -5.88 9.51 -2.34
CA GLU A 105 -6.57 9.48 -3.63
C GLU A 105 -6.38 8.16 -4.36
N LYS A 106 -5.13 7.65 -4.44
CA LYS A 106 -4.83 6.38 -5.08
C LYS A 106 -5.58 5.22 -4.45
N LYS A 107 -5.75 5.24 -3.13
CA LYS A 107 -6.54 4.25 -2.41
C LYS A 107 -8.02 4.38 -2.75
N ARG A 108 -8.57 5.60 -2.76
CA ARG A 108 -9.95 5.88 -3.19
C ARG A 108 -10.22 5.37 -4.60
N ARG A 109 -9.37 5.71 -5.59
CA ARG A 109 -9.50 5.23 -6.98
C ARG A 109 -9.48 3.70 -7.08
N LYS A 110 -8.66 3.02 -6.27
CA LYS A 110 -8.63 1.55 -6.24
C LYS A 110 -9.92 0.97 -5.68
N GLU A 111 -10.46 1.56 -4.62
CA GLU A 111 -11.73 1.15 -4.01
C GLU A 111 -12.90 1.37 -4.97
N GLU A 112 -12.93 2.50 -5.68
CA GLU A 112 -13.92 2.81 -6.71
C GLU A 112 -13.86 1.84 -7.89
N LYS A 113 -12.66 1.59 -8.43
CA LYS A 113 -12.49 0.58 -9.48
C LYS A 113 -12.95 -0.80 -9.03
N LYS A 114 -12.71 -1.17 -7.76
CA LYS A 114 -13.19 -2.44 -7.22
C LYS A 114 -14.72 -2.47 -7.10
N LYS A 115 -15.35 -1.35 -6.72
CA LYS A 115 -16.82 -1.23 -6.67
C LYS A 115 -17.43 -1.35 -8.07
N LEU A 116 -16.90 -0.60 -9.04
CA LEU A 116 -17.35 -0.67 -10.43
C LEU A 116 -17.19 -2.08 -11.01
N LEU A 117 -16.04 -2.72 -10.81
CA LEU A 117 -15.83 -4.11 -11.23
C LEU A 117 -16.83 -5.08 -10.57
N ASN A 118 -17.14 -4.86 -9.29
CA ASN A 118 -18.14 -5.67 -8.58
C ASN A 118 -19.56 -5.42 -9.13
N GLU A 119 -19.89 -4.20 -9.55
CA GLU A 119 -21.16 -3.83 -10.18
C GLU A 119 -21.27 -4.41 -11.59
N GLU A 120 -20.21 -4.29 -12.41
CA GLU A 120 -20.11 -4.93 -13.73
C GLU A 120 -20.28 -6.44 -13.63
N ASN A 121 -19.60 -7.09 -12.66
CA ASN A 121 -19.77 -8.51 -12.39
C ASN A 121 -21.19 -8.87 -11.93
N LYS A 122 -21.91 -7.96 -11.26
CA LYS A 122 -23.34 -8.16 -10.93
C LYS A 122 -24.23 -8.01 -12.15
N HIS A 123 -23.89 -7.14 -13.10
CA HIS A 123 -24.63 -6.89 -14.35
C HIS A 123 -24.32 -7.86 -15.49
N GLN A 124 -23.19 -8.58 -15.46
CA GLN A 124 -22.84 -9.62 -16.44
C GLN A 124 -23.43 -11.00 -16.08
N LYS A 125 -23.53 -11.33 -14.79
CA LYS A 125 -24.20 -12.56 -14.29
C LYS A 125 -25.67 -12.79 -14.70
N PRO A 126 -26.52 -11.78 -14.98
CA PRO A 126 -27.88 -11.99 -15.48
C PRO A 126 -27.90 -12.45 -16.94
N ILE A 127 -26.90 -12.08 -17.76
CA ILE A 127 -26.94 -12.26 -19.21
C ILE A 127 -26.57 -13.70 -19.62
N GLU A 128 -25.72 -14.38 -18.84
CA GLU A 128 -25.41 -15.81 -19.05
C GLU A 128 -26.50 -16.77 -18.53
N ARG A 129 -27.45 -16.28 -17.71
CA ARG A 129 -28.52 -17.11 -17.10
C ARG A 129 -29.68 -17.47 -18.03
N ASN A 130 -29.89 -16.71 -19.11
CA ASN A 130 -30.99 -16.94 -20.05
C ASN A 130 -30.70 -18.01 -21.13
N LYS A 131 -29.59 -18.75 -21.01
CA LYS A 131 -29.18 -19.79 -21.98
C LYS A 131 -29.17 -21.22 -21.44
N ILE A 132 -29.59 -21.46 -20.19
CA ILE A 132 -29.60 -22.81 -19.61
C ILE A 132 -31.05 -23.31 -19.51
N ASN A 133 -31.27 -24.48 -20.11
CA ASN A 133 -32.54 -25.11 -20.49
C ASN A 133 -33.56 -25.35 -19.38
N ASN A 134 -34.81 -25.47 -19.85
CA ASN A 134 -36.10 -25.36 -19.18
C ASN A 134 -36.58 -26.52 -18.29
N ASP A 135 -35.81 -27.57 -18.00
CA ASP A 135 -36.46 -28.83 -17.60
C ASP A 135 -36.25 -29.35 -16.17
N ASN A 136 -35.57 -28.67 -15.22
CA ASN A 136 -35.47 -29.24 -13.85
C ASN A 136 -35.01 -28.35 -12.68
N GLN A 137 -35.40 -27.07 -12.58
CA GLN A 137 -34.84 -26.20 -11.51
C GLN A 137 -35.84 -25.24 -10.85
N SER A 138 -36.84 -25.76 -10.13
CA SER A 138 -37.66 -24.96 -9.21
C SER A 138 -36.95 -24.55 -7.90
N LEU A 139 -35.67 -24.92 -7.70
CA LEU A 139 -34.90 -24.60 -6.48
C LEU A 139 -33.89 -23.43 -6.60
N PHE A 140 -33.63 -22.88 -7.79
CA PHE A 140 -32.53 -21.90 -7.98
C PHE A 140 -32.97 -20.42 -8.03
N TYR A 141 -34.25 -20.12 -7.80
CA TYR A 141 -34.84 -18.79 -8.02
C TYR A 141 -35.00 -17.92 -6.76
N ILE A 142 -34.21 -18.11 -5.71
CA ILE A 142 -34.21 -17.12 -4.61
C ILE A 142 -33.30 -15.96 -4.98
N ASN A 143 -33.88 -14.78 -5.17
CA ASN A 143 -33.19 -13.53 -5.45
C ASN A 143 -32.08 -13.30 -4.39
N ASN A 144 -30.86 -12.93 -4.82
CA ASN A 144 -29.70 -12.79 -3.90
C ASN A 144 -29.99 -11.86 -2.72
N SER A 145 -30.83 -10.84 -2.90
CA SER A 145 -31.26 -9.94 -1.83
C SER A 145 -32.11 -10.63 -0.75
N HIS A 146 -32.94 -11.59 -1.14
CA HIS A 146 -33.75 -12.38 -0.22
C HIS A 146 -32.87 -13.37 0.55
N LEU A 147 -31.91 -14.02 -0.12
CA LEU A 147 -30.90 -14.86 0.55
C LEU A 147 -30.07 -14.05 1.55
N ASP A 148 -29.54 -12.89 1.15
CA ASP A 148 -28.79 -11.99 2.04
C ASP A 148 -29.64 -11.54 3.25
N SER A 149 -30.93 -11.29 3.05
CA SER A 149 -31.86 -10.93 4.12
C SER A 149 -32.11 -12.10 5.07
N LEU A 150 -32.27 -13.30 4.51
CA LEU A 150 -32.53 -14.53 5.27
C LEU A 150 -31.29 -14.94 6.08
N GLU A 151 -30.09 -14.89 5.49
CA GLU A 151 -28.82 -15.11 6.20
C GLU A 151 -28.67 -14.16 7.38
N LYS A 152 -28.97 -12.87 7.18
CA LYS A 152 -28.95 -11.87 8.26
C LYS A 152 -29.92 -12.22 9.39
N ARG A 153 -31.15 -12.63 9.06
CA ARG A 153 -32.15 -13.06 10.05
C ARG A 153 -31.68 -14.30 10.82
N LEU A 154 -31.12 -15.29 10.12
CA LEU A 154 -30.56 -16.48 10.74
C LEU A 154 -29.42 -16.13 11.68
N ALA A 155 -28.49 -15.27 11.26
CA ALA A 155 -27.40 -14.81 12.10
C ALA A 155 -27.91 -14.10 13.37
N THR A 156 -28.90 -13.21 13.24
CA THR A 156 -29.55 -12.57 14.40
C THR A 156 -30.20 -13.61 15.33
N ASN A 157 -30.90 -14.61 14.79
CA ASN A 157 -31.52 -15.67 15.60
C ASN A 157 -30.49 -16.48 16.37
N ARG A 158 -29.36 -16.85 15.75
CA ARG A 158 -28.26 -17.56 16.43
C ARG A 158 -27.71 -16.76 17.60
N ILE A 159 -27.56 -15.44 17.43
CA ILE A 159 -27.08 -14.57 18.51
C ILE A 159 -28.10 -14.49 19.64
N ILE A 160 -29.39 -14.32 19.33
CA ILE A 160 -30.45 -14.33 20.35
C ILE A 160 -30.44 -15.65 21.13
N GLN A 161 -30.25 -16.78 20.46
CA GLN A 161 -30.11 -18.08 21.11
C GLN A 161 -28.88 -18.13 22.03
N ALA A 162 -27.72 -17.64 21.57
CA ALA A 162 -26.53 -17.57 22.39
C ALA A 162 -26.73 -16.74 23.67
N PHE A 163 -27.43 -15.59 23.58
CA PHE A 163 -27.77 -14.79 24.77
C PHE A 163 -28.76 -15.49 25.72
N ARG A 164 -29.71 -16.28 25.19
CA ARG A 164 -30.66 -17.05 26.01
C ARG A 164 -29.98 -18.22 26.72
N LEU A 165 -29.06 -18.89 26.05
CA LEU A 165 -28.31 -20.04 26.53
C LEU A 165 -26.90 -19.62 26.97
N LYS A 166 -26.76 -18.47 27.62
CA LYS A 166 -25.45 -17.87 27.95
C LYS A 166 -24.54 -18.80 28.76
N GLU A 167 -25.11 -19.76 29.50
CA GLU A 167 -24.39 -20.72 30.32
C GLU A 167 -23.76 -21.85 29.48
N GLU A 168 -24.25 -22.10 28.27
CA GLU A 168 -23.71 -23.12 27.35
C GLU A 168 -22.54 -22.60 26.51
N TYR A 169 -22.31 -21.28 26.51
CA TYR A 169 -21.28 -20.64 25.70
C TYR A 169 -20.29 -19.85 26.56
N PRO A 170 -19.04 -19.66 26.08
CA PRO A 170 -18.17 -18.62 26.60
C PRO A 170 -18.78 -17.23 26.39
N ILE A 171 -18.56 -16.31 27.32
CA ILE A 171 -19.02 -14.93 27.23
C ILE A 171 -17.83 -14.03 26.92
N ILE A 172 -18.00 -13.09 25.99
CA ILE A 172 -16.98 -12.09 25.65
C ILE A 172 -17.42 -10.73 26.20
N ALA A 173 -16.60 -10.16 27.07
CA ALA A 173 -16.74 -8.77 27.50
C ALA A 173 -15.59 -7.94 26.94
N ILE A 174 -15.90 -6.91 26.15
CA ILE A 174 -14.94 -5.88 25.80
C ILE A 174 -15.01 -4.78 26.85
N ASP A 175 -13.88 -4.50 27.47
CA ASP A 175 -13.75 -3.44 28.46
C ASP A 175 -13.43 -2.11 27.75
N CYS A 176 -14.46 -1.28 27.58
CA CYS A 176 -14.40 -0.03 26.82
C CYS A 176 -13.92 1.18 27.64
N ARG A 177 -13.45 0.98 28.88
CA ARG A 177 -13.07 2.09 29.77
C ARG A 177 -12.02 3.03 29.20
N TRP A 178 -11.14 2.56 28.31
CA TRP A 178 -10.07 3.37 27.71
C TRP A 178 -10.44 4.08 26.42
N LEU A 179 -11.66 3.91 25.88
CA LEU A 179 -12.00 4.48 24.57
C LEU A 179 -11.77 6.00 24.54
N HIS A 180 -12.22 6.73 25.56
CA HIS A 180 -12.03 8.19 25.68
C HIS A 180 -10.56 8.63 25.79
N LEU A 181 -9.66 7.74 26.22
CA LEU A 181 -8.23 8.03 26.36
C LEU A 181 -7.43 7.87 25.06
N HIS A 182 -7.99 7.22 24.04
CA HIS A 182 -7.30 7.07 22.75
C HIS A 182 -7.15 8.43 22.03
N SER A 183 -6.08 8.57 21.26
CA SER A 183 -5.98 9.61 20.21
C SER A 183 -7.11 9.44 19.18
N GLU A 184 -7.45 10.48 18.42
CA GLU A 184 -8.50 10.37 17.38
C GLU A 184 -8.20 9.25 16.36
N ARG A 185 -6.92 9.08 16.01
CA ARG A 185 -6.46 7.97 15.18
C ARG A 185 -6.63 6.62 15.87
N GLY A 186 -6.23 6.51 17.13
CA GLY A 186 -6.38 5.30 17.94
C GLY A 186 -7.84 4.89 18.09
N LEU A 187 -8.71 5.87 18.39
CA LEU A 187 -10.14 5.70 18.54
C LEU A 187 -10.81 5.16 17.27
N ASN A 188 -10.49 5.76 16.11
CA ASN A 188 -10.94 5.25 14.81
C ASN A 188 -10.47 3.79 14.57
N LEU A 189 -9.25 3.44 14.99
CA LEU A 189 -8.76 2.06 14.87
C LEU A 189 -9.47 1.11 15.85
N ALA A 190 -9.74 1.55 17.08
CA ALA A 190 -10.48 0.80 18.09
C ALA A 190 -11.89 0.47 17.61
N PHE A 191 -12.67 1.48 17.22
CA PHE A 191 -14.01 1.28 16.66
C PHE A 191 -14.01 0.41 15.40
N LYS A 192 -12.96 0.50 14.58
CA LYS A 192 -12.80 -0.39 13.42
C LYS A 192 -12.56 -1.85 13.85
N GLN A 193 -11.77 -2.12 14.87
CA GLN A 193 -11.56 -3.47 15.39
C GLN A 193 -12.83 -4.01 16.07
N LEU A 194 -13.54 -3.19 16.85
CA LEU A 194 -14.83 -3.56 17.44
C LEU A 194 -15.85 -3.96 16.35
N LYS A 195 -15.92 -3.18 15.26
CA LYS A 195 -16.75 -3.52 14.11
C LYS A 195 -16.42 -4.91 13.54
N TYR A 196 -15.14 -5.22 13.38
CA TYR A 196 -14.72 -6.52 12.86
C TYR A 196 -15.01 -7.65 13.84
N LEU A 197 -14.77 -7.44 15.12
CA LEU A 197 -15.08 -8.39 16.18
C LEU A 197 -16.58 -8.73 16.21
N ILE A 198 -17.47 -7.72 16.19
CA ILE A 198 -18.92 -7.91 16.14
C ILE A 198 -19.33 -8.68 14.88
N GLY A 199 -18.79 -8.29 13.72
CA GLY A 199 -19.10 -8.95 12.44
C GLY A 199 -18.65 -10.41 12.42
N LYS A 200 -17.41 -10.70 12.86
CA LYS A 200 -16.90 -12.07 12.92
C LYS A 200 -17.70 -12.94 13.86
N ASN A 201 -18.04 -12.44 15.05
CA ASN A 201 -18.88 -13.20 15.99
C ASN A 201 -20.25 -13.51 15.37
N ARG A 202 -20.89 -12.52 14.73
CA ARG A 202 -22.21 -12.69 14.07
C ARG A 202 -22.17 -13.76 12.97
N ASP A 203 -21.09 -13.80 12.21
CA ASP A 203 -20.96 -14.67 11.04
C ASP A 203 -20.56 -16.11 11.43
N ARG A 204 -20.33 -16.41 12.72
CA ARG A 204 -20.11 -17.77 13.22
C ARG A 204 -21.41 -18.59 13.25
N GLU A 205 -21.23 -19.91 13.19
CA GLU A 205 -22.31 -20.87 13.38
C GLU A 205 -22.79 -20.92 14.83
N TRP A 206 -21.87 -20.77 15.78
CA TRP A 206 -22.17 -20.71 17.22
C TRP A 206 -21.62 -19.40 17.81
N PRO A 207 -22.31 -18.26 17.59
CA PRO A 207 -21.86 -16.97 18.10
C PRO A 207 -21.87 -16.97 19.63
N TRP A 208 -20.97 -16.19 20.25
CA TRP A 208 -20.93 -16.05 21.70
C TRP A 208 -21.63 -14.77 22.18
N PRO A 209 -22.22 -14.74 23.39
CA PRO A 209 -22.71 -13.51 23.99
C PRO A 209 -21.59 -12.47 24.07
N LEU A 210 -21.80 -11.30 23.44
CA LEU A 210 -20.78 -10.27 23.30
C LEU A 210 -21.25 -8.95 23.90
N PHE A 211 -20.52 -8.47 24.90
CA PHE A 211 -20.83 -7.25 25.65
C PHE A 211 -19.75 -6.19 25.42
N LEU A 212 -20.16 -4.96 25.15
CA LEU A 212 -19.30 -3.78 25.22
C LEU A 212 -19.60 -3.11 26.57
N THR A 213 -18.76 -3.38 27.56
CA THR A 213 -18.90 -2.98 28.98
C THR A 213 -18.07 -1.75 29.30
N ASN A 214 -18.32 -1.09 30.43
CA ASN A 214 -17.70 0.18 30.80
C ASN A 214 -17.75 1.20 29.64
N PHE A 215 -18.83 1.16 28.86
CA PHE A 215 -18.99 2.06 27.73
C PHE A 215 -19.46 3.42 28.26
N ILE A 216 -18.49 4.28 28.59
CA ILE A 216 -18.76 5.63 29.06
C ILE A 216 -19.35 6.42 27.90
N LYS A 217 -20.65 6.75 28.00
CA LYS A 217 -21.34 7.69 27.14
C LYS A 217 -21.08 9.09 27.70
N GLU A 218 -19.88 9.60 27.50
CA GLU A 218 -19.70 11.04 27.60
C GLU A 218 -20.09 11.66 26.26
N ASP A 219 -20.57 12.90 26.29
CA ASP A 219 -20.83 13.74 25.11
C ASP A 219 -19.52 14.09 24.36
N ASP A 220 -18.54 13.19 24.37
CA ASP A 220 -17.32 13.29 23.59
C ASP A 220 -17.67 13.08 22.11
N GLU A 221 -17.70 14.21 21.41
CA GLU A 221 -17.95 14.31 19.97
C GLU A 221 -17.09 13.32 19.17
N LYS A 222 -15.85 13.04 19.61
CA LYS A 222 -14.94 12.10 18.92
C LYS A 222 -15.45 10.66 19.00
N ILE A 223 -15.98 10.25 20.15
CA ILE A 223 -16.56 8.91 20.36
C ILE A 223 -17.83 8.79 19.53
N VAL A 224 -18.69 9.80 19.56
CA VAL A 224 -19.93 9.84 18.77
C VAL A 224 -19.62 9.75 17.27
N GLU A 225 -18.64 10.51 16.78
CA GLU A 225 -18.24 10.48 15.37
C GLU A 225 -17.65 9.11 14.98
N ALA A 226 -16.73 8.56 15.77
CA ALA A 226 -16.12 7.26 15.50
C ALA A 226 -17.16 6.14 15.49
N LYS A 227 -18.09 6.15 16.45
CA LYS A 227 -19.24 5.25 16.54
C LYS A 227 -20.12 5.38 15.29
N ARG A 228 -20.53 6.60 14.91
CA ARG A 228 -21.30 6.85 13.68
C ARG A 228 -20.59 6.31 12.44
N LYS A 229 -19.30 6.58 12.30
CA LYS A 229 -18.49 6.19 11.14
C LYS A 229 -18.35 4.68 11.01
N HIS A 230 -18.13 3.96 12.11
CA HIS A 230 -17.82 2.53 12.06
C HIS A 230 -19.05 1.64 12.22
N PHE A 231 -19.98 2.01 13.11
CA PHE A 231 -21.15 1.22 13.45
C PHE A 231 -22.40 1.62 12.65
N SER A 232 -22.43 2.71 11.87
CA SER A 232 -23.60 3.06 11.00
C SER A 232 -24.08 1.92 10.11
N ILE A 233 -23.18 1.06 9.65
CA ILE A 233 -23.50 -0.12 8.82
C ILE A 233 -24.11 -1.26 9.66
N ILE A 234 -23.87 -1.26 10.97
CA ILE A 234 -24.33 -2.27 11.92
C ILE A 234 -25.59 -1.79 12.68
N TYR A 235 -25.80 -0.48 12.81
CA TYR A 235 -26.95 0.11 13.51
C TYR A 235 -28.27 -0.25 12.82
N GLY A 236 -29.16 -0.90 13.59
CA GLY A 236 -30.45 -1.46 13.17
C GLY A 236 -30.68 -2.84 13.81
N ASN A 237 -31.57 -3.66 13.25
CA ASN A 237 -31.88 -5.03 13.71
C ASN A 237 -30.71 -6.04 13.60
N LEU A 238 -29.52 -5.56 13.22
CA LEU A 238 -28.31 -6.33 12.96
C LEU A 238 -27.19 -6.01 13.95
N PHE A 239 -27.42 -5.11 14.91
CA PHE A 239 -26.47 -4.83 15.99
C PHE A 239 -26.60 -5.90 17.07
N THR A 240 -25.61 -6.78 17.12
CA THR A 240 -25.68 -8.08 17.81
C THR A 240 -24.86 -8.13 19.09
N SER A 241 -24.27 -7.00 19.49
CA SER A 241 -23.57 -6.86 20.78
C SER A 241 -24.38 -6.01 21.75
N HIS A 242 -24.28 -6.30 23.04
CA HIS A 242 -24.92 -5.50 24.08
C HIS A 242 -23.99 -4.38 24.55
N ILE A 243 -24.32 -3.11 24.27
CA ILE A 243 -23.57 -1.94 24.77
C ILE A 243 -24.14 -1.51 26.11
N THR A 244 -23.29 -1.34 27.11
CA THR A 244 -23.70 -0.91 28.46
C THR A 244 -22.62 -0.10 29.15
N SER A 245 -23.04 0.85 29.98
CA SER A 245 -22.15 1.60 30.88
C SER A 245 -21.72 0.77 32.09
N LYS A 246 -22.45 -0.31 32.42
CA LYS A 246 -22.14 -1.21 33.53
C LYS A 246 -20.80 -1.93 33.32
N SER A 247 -20.13 -2.23 34.42
CA SER A 247 -18.91 -3.05 34.39
C SER A 247 -19.23 -4.53 34.16
N TYR A 248 -18.29 -5.29 33.61
CA TYR A 248 -18.44 -6.74 33.52
C TYR A 248 -18.54 -7.40 34.91
N LEU A 249 -17.98 -6.80 35.96
CA LEU A 249 -18.11 -7.31 37.33
C LEU A 249 -19.55 -7.19 37.84
N GLU A 250 -20.24 -6.10 37.50
CA GLU A 250 -21.64 -5.88 37.87
C GLU A 250 -22.59 -6.77 37.04
N LEU A 251 -22.29 -6.96 35.75
CA LEU A 251 -23.13 -7.78 34.86
C LEU A 251 -23.03 -9.27 35.16
N PHE A 252 -21.86 -9.72 35.63
CA PHE A 252 -21.54 -11.13 35.83
C PHE A 252 -21.08 -11.40 37.26
N SER A 253 -21.75 -10.79 38.25
CA SER A 253 -21.44 -10.96 39.69
C SER A 253 -21.38 -12.44 40.09
N GLU A 254 -22.32 -13.24 39.58
CA GLU A 254 -22.38 -14.70 39.80
C GLU A 254 -21.14 -15.45 39.28
N LEU A 255 -20.55 -14.99 38.17
CA LEU A 255 -19.33 -15.57 37.62
C LEU A 255 -18.11 -15.09 38.40
N LYS A 256 -18.14 -13.86 38.91
CA LYS A 256 -17.08 -13.31 39.77
C LYS A 256 -16.91 -14.17 41.03
N GLU A 257 -18.01 -14.49 41.71
CA GLU A 257 -18.02 -15.34 42.91
C GLU A 257 -17.45 -16.74 42.63
N LYS A 258 -17.73 -17.28 41.44
CA LYS A 258 -17.20 -18.57 40.98
C LYS A 258 -15.78 -18.49 40.39
N GLN A 259 -15.13 -17.33 40.44
CA GLN A 259 -13.83 -17.06 39.81
C GLN A 259 -13.79 -17.32 38.29
N LYS A 260 -14.93 -17.17 37.61
CA LYS A 260 -15.12 -17.39 36.17
C LYS A 260 -15.10 -16.09 35.34
N ILE A 261 -14.39 -15.07 35.83
CA ILE A 261 -14.08 -13.87 35.05
C ILE A 261 -12.57 -13.83 34.85
N ILE A 262 -12.14 -13.93 33.59
CA ILE A 262 -10.73 -14.00 33.20
C ILE A 262 -10.41 -12.82 32.31
N TYR A 263 -9.54 -11.92 32.79
CA TYR A 263 -9.03 -10.83 31.98
C TYR A 263 -7.87 -11.30 31.10
N LEU A 264 -8.02 -11.17 29.78
CA LEU A 264 -6.98 -11.50 28.82
C LEU A 264 -5.97 -10.36 28.68
N SER A 265 -4.73 -10.64 29.06
CA SER A 265 -3.62 -9.71 28.90
C SER A 265 -2.37 -10.45 28.43
N PRO A 266 -1.70 -10.00 27.35
CA PRO A 266 -0.45 -10.57 26.89
C PRO A 266 0.70 -10.35 27.90
N HIS A 267 0.50 -9.48 28.90
CA HIS A 267 1.45 -9.21 29.96
C HIS A 267 1.29 -10.13 31.18
N SER A 268 0.25 -10.96 31.23
CA SER A 268 0.12 -11.95 32.31
C SER A 268 1.23 -13.01 32.23
N LYS A 269 1.65 -13.54 33.38
CA LYS A 269 2.57 -14.68 33.43
C LYS A 269 1.86 -16.00 33.12
N GLU A 270 0.61 -16.11 33.53
CA GLU A 270 -0.18 -17.35 33.47
C GLU A 270 -0.84 -17.52 32.09
N PRO A 271 -0.58 -18.64 31.38
CA PRO A 271 -1.28 -18.94 30.14
C PRO A 271 -2.72 -19.40 30.41
N LEU A 272 -3.62 -19.11 29.46
CA LEU A 272 -4.97 -19.67 29.43
C LEU A 272 -4.91 -21.07 28.83
N GLU A 273 -5.10 -22.10 29.66
CA GLU A 273 -4.95 -23.49 29.24
C GLU A 273 -6.10 -23.96 28.33
N SER A 274 -7.34 -23.60 28.68
CA SER A 274 -8.57 -23.99 28.00
C SER A 274 -9.56 -22.82 27.89
N VAL A 275 -10.48 -22.92 26.94
CA VAL A 275 -11.66 -22.04 26.85
C VAL A 275 -12.88 -22.84 27.32
N GLU A 276 -13.64 -22.29 28.26
CA GLU A 276 -14.74 -22.97 28.93
C GLU A 276 -16.06 -22.21 28.73
N ALA A 277 -17.16 -22.97 28.66
CA ALA A 277 -18.50 -22.42 28.73
C ALA A 277 -18.77 -21.80 30.10
N ASN A 278 -19.79 -20.93 30.18
CA ASN A 278 -20.19 -20.24 31.41
C ASN A 278 -19.02 -19.46 32.07
N THR A 279 -18.12 -18.92 31.26
CA THR A 279 -16.93 -18.18 31.69
C THR A 279 -16.84 -16.89 30.90
N CYS A 280 -16.60 -15.77 31.58
CA CYS A 280 -16.47 -14.46 30.98
C CYS A 280 -15.00 -14.13 30.70
N TYR A 281 -14.66 -14.03 29.41
CA TYR A 281 -13.35 -13.59 28.94
C TYR A 281 -13.39 -12.10 28.64
N VAL A 282 -12.65 -11.32 29.42
CA VAL A 282 -12.55 -9.87 29.28
C VAL A 282 -11.38 -9.53 28.36
N ILE A 283 -11.63 -8.73 27.32
CA ILE A 283 -10.61 -8.20 26.42
C ILE A 283 -10.62 -6.68 26.53
N GLY A 284 -9.46 -6.07 26.76
CA GLY A 284 -9.36 -4.61 26.80
C GLY A 284 -9.69 -3.99 25.45
N GLY A 285 -10.58 -2.98 25.42
CA GLY A 285 -10.93 -2.20 24.24
C GLY A 285 -9.82 -1.22 23.82
N ILE A 286 -8.58 -1.72 23.75
CA ILE A 286 -7.34 -0.97 23.52
C ILE A 286 -6.74 -1.38 22.18
N VAL A 287 -6.21 -0.42 21.41
CA VAL A 287 -5.48 -0.71 20.16
C VAL A 287 -4.02 -0.28 20.22
N ASP A 288 -3.15 -1.27 20.42
CA ASP A 288 -1.69 -1.07 20.53
C ASP A 288 -0.98 -0.92 19.17
N ALA A 289 -1.66 -0.41 18.15
CA ALA A 289 -1.01 -0.14 16.86
C ALA A 289 0.06 0.97 16.99
N PHE A 290 -0.14 1.89 17.94
CA PHE A 290 0.75 2.99 18.29
C PHE A 290 0.72 3.17 19.81
N SER A 291 1.79 3.74 20.37
CA SER A 291 1.79 4.11 21.79
C SER A 291 0.75 5.19 22.03
N GLU A 292 -0.25 4.91 22.86
CA GLU A 292 -1.25 5.88 23.30
C GLU A 292 -0.78 6.47 24.65
N PRO A 293 -0.35 7.74 24.70
CA PRO A 293 0.32 8.29 25.89
C PRO A 293 -0.53 8.27 27.17
N ARG A 294 -1.86 8.26 27.01
CA ARG A 294 -2.84 8.31 28.10
C ARG A 294 -3.27 6.92 28.59
N ILE A 295 -2.83 5.86 27.94
CA ILE A 295 -3.21 4.48 28.30
C ILE A 295 -1.95 3.78 28.83
N PRO A 296 -1.97 3.24 30.06
CA PRO A 296 -0.83 2.51 30.61
C PRO A 296 -0.44 1.30 29.73
N SER A 297 0.86 1.07 29.58
CA SER A 297 1.37 -0.04 28.73
C SER A 297 0.88 -1.43 29.15
N LYS A 298 0.55 -1.62 30.44
CA LYS A 298 0.03 -2.87 31.00
C LYS A 298 -1.40 -2.73 31.54
N ALA A 299 -2.18 -1.80 30.98
CA ALA A 299 -3.49 -1.41 31.51
C ALA A 299 -4.41 -2.61 31.85
N SER A 300 -4.53 -3.60 30.96
CA SER A 300 -5.35 -4.79 31.20
C SER A 300 -4.88 -5.65 32.38
N LEU A 301 -3.56 -5.79 32.58
CA LEU A 301 -3.02 -6.54 33.73
C LEU A 301 -3.21 -5.74 35.03
N GLU A 302 -2.94 -4.43 35.01
CA GLU A 302 -3.10 -3.55 36.16
C GLU A 302 -4.55 -3.53 36.65
N ILE A 303 -5.51 -3.41 35.75
CA ILE A 303 -6.94 -3.46 36.09
C ILE A 303 -7.35 -4.81 36.67
N ALA A 304 -6.92 -5.92 36.06
CA ALA A 304 -7.27 -7.25 36.57
C ALA A 304 -6.76 -7.46 38.01
N LEU A 305 -5.54 -7.00 38.31
CA LEU A 305 -4.96 -7.02 39.64
C LEU A 305 -5.72 -6.13 40.63
N GLN A 306 -6.06 -4.90 40.22
CA GLN A 306 -6.83 -3.96 41.04
C GLN A 306 -8.24 -4.49 41.38
N GLU A 307 -8.87 -5.17 40.43
CA GLU A 307 -10.22 -5.71 40.59
C GLU A 307 -10.26 -7.10 41.24
N GLY A 308 -9.09 -7.70 41.51
CA GLY A 308 -8.96 -9.00 42.16
C GLY A 308 -9.49 -10.16 41.31
N ILE A 309 -9.37 -10.09 39.98
CA ILE A 309 -9.79 -11.15 39.06
C ILE A 309 -8.59 -11.82 38.38
N GLN A 310 -8.79 -13.04 37.89
CA GLN A 310 -7.74 -13.77 37.19
C GLN A 310 -7.31 -13.01 35.93
N CYS A 311 -6.01 -12.94 35.69
CA CYS A 311 -5.45 -12.38 34.46
C CYS A 311 -4.62 -13.44 33.75
N LYS A 312 -4.98 -13.80 32.52
CA LYS A 312 -4.28 -14.83 31.74
C LYS A 312 -3.85 -14.30 30.37
N ARG A 313 -2.74 -14.82 29.83
CA ARG A 313 -2.31 -14.58 28.45
C ARG A 313 -2.77 -15.73 27.56
N LEU A 314 -2.84 -15.52 26.25
CA LEU A 314 -3.10 -16.66 25.34
C LEU A 314 -1.95 -17.67 25.46
N ASN A 315 -2.28 -18.96 25.35
CA ASN A 315 -1.29 -20.03 25.45
C ASN A 315 -0.47 -20.12 24.16
N LEU A 316 0.59 -19.32 24.11
CA LEU A 316 1.60 -19.41 23.07
C LEU A 316 2.99 -19.13 23.64
N ASP A 317 3.98 -19.66 22.92
CA ASP A 317 5.33 -19.19 23.08
C ASP A 317 5.49 -17.82 22.41
N TYR A 318 5.44 -16.75 23.20
CA TYR A 318 5.61 -15.38 22.69
C TYR A 318 7.02 -15.15 22.11
N SER A 319 8.01 -15.99 22.43
CA SER A 319 9.35 -15.90 21.83
C SER A 319 9.34 -16.31 20.34
N SER A 320 8.34 -17.06 19.90
CA SER A 320 8.09 -17.40 18.49
C SER A 320 7.66 -16.20 17.65
N LEU A 321 7.19 -15.10 18.28
CA LEU A 321 6.76 -13.88 17.60
C LEU A 321 7.96 -12.98 17.27
N LYS A 322 8.65 -13.32 16.17
CA LYS A 322 9.89 -12.68 15.71
C LYS A 322 9.68 -11.36 14.95
N GLY A 323 8.44 -10.99 14.63
CA GLY A 323 8.11 -9.88 13.73
C GLY A 323 7.00 -8.94 14.21
N GLY A 324 7.32 -7.64 14.29
CA GLY A 324 6.34 -6.59 14.56
C GLY A 324 5.94 -6.49 16.03
N ASN A 325 4.78 -5.87 16.30
CA ASN A 325 4.21 -5.81 17.65
C ASN A 325 3.65 -7.19 18.03
N PRO A 326 4.04 -7.80 19.18
CA PRO A 326 3.50 -9.08 19.66
C PRO A 326 2.00 -9.04 19.99
N MET A 327 1.40 -7.87 20.23
CA MET A 327 -0.03 -7.72 20.56
C MET A 327 -0.96 -8.12 19.39
N PHE A 328 -2.03 -8.87 19.67
CA PHE A 328 -3.06 -9.26 18.68
C PHE A 328 -4.23 -8.28 18.67
N THR A 329 -4.96 -8.21 17.55
CA THR A 329 -6.17 -7.39 17.45
C THR A 329 -7.35 -8.08 18.14
N LEU A 330 -8.37 -7.32 18.52
CA LEU A 330 -9.54 -7.84 19.24
C LEU A 330 -10.20 -9.01 18.51
N ASP A 331 -10.36 -8.87 17.19
CA ASP A 331 -10.97 -9.90 16.33
C ASP A 331 -10.09 -11.15 16.18
N GLN A 332 -8.76 -11.02 16.26
CA GLN A 332 -7.85 -12.16 16.25
C GLN A 332 -7.94 -12.95 17.55
N VAL A 333 -7.99 -12.26 18.69
CA VAL A 333 -8.16 -12.92 19.99
C VAL A 333 -9.47 -13.69 20.00
N LEU A 334 -10.57 -13.07 19.56
CA LEU A 334 -11.87 -13.73 19.46
C LEU A 334 -11.81 -15.01 18.60
N ASP A 335 -11.25 -14.93 17.38
CA ASP A 335 -11.16 -16.09 16.49
C ASP A 335 -10.31 -17.23 17.07
N ILE A 336 -9.21 -16.90 17.75
CA ILE A 336 -8.36 -17.90 18.42
C ILE A 336 -9.14 -18.58 19.53
N LEU A 337 -9.88 -17.83 20.36
CA LEU A 337 -10.68 -18.42 21.43
C LEU A 337 -11.76 -19.35 20.87
N HIS A 338 -12.45 -18.93 19.81
CA HIS A 338 -13.45 -19.77 19.12
C HIS A 338 -12.84 -21.09 18.64
N ASP A 339 -11.74 -21.06 17.87
CA ASP A 339 -11.14 -22.29 17.35
C ASP A 339 -10.65 -23.23 18.47
N VAL A 340 -10.11 -22.67 19.56
CA VAL A 340 -9.66 -23.47 20.73
C VAL A 340 -10.85 -24.08 21.49
N TYR A 341 -11.95 -23.34 21.62
CA TYR A 341 -13.19 -23.88 22.18
C TYR A 341 -13.73 -25.05 21.35
N ASP A 342 -13.63 -24.94 20.02
CA ASP A 342 -13.94 -25.99 19.03
C ASP A 342 -12.87 -27.11 18.99
N LYS A 343 -12.03 -27.22 20.04
CA LYS A 343 -11.00 -28.26 20.24
C LYS A 343 -9.83 -28.22 19.26
N SER A 344 -9.58 -27.08 18.61
CA SER A 344 -8.34 -26.89 17.83
C SER A 344 -7.14 -26.62 18.73
N ASP A 345 -5.94 -26.99 18.27
CA ASP A 345 -4.69 -26.65 18.97
C ASP A 345 -4.42 -25.13 18.97
N TRP A 346 -3.85 -24.64 20.06
CA TRP A 346 -3.49 -23.22 20.21
C TRP A 346 -2.54 -22.75 19.11
N ASN A 347 -1.48 -23.50 18.78
CA ASN A 347 -0.50 -23.06 17.79
C ASN A 347 -1.09 -23.04 16.38
N GLU A 348 -1.93 -24.02 16.05
CA GLU A 348 -2.64 -24.04 14.75
C GLU A 348 -3.59 -22.87 14.61
N SER A 349 -4.41 -22.61 15.64
CA SER A 349 -5.38 -21.51 15.68
C SER A 349 -4.68 -20.16 15.52
N ILE A 350 -3.58 -19.95 16.25
CA ILE A 350 -2.79 -18.72 16.15
C ILE A 350 -2.18 -18.58 14.75
N LYS A 351 -1.58 -19.65 14.17
CA LYS A 351 -1.01 -19.60 12.81
C LYS A 351 -2.07 -19.30 11.74
N ARG A 352 -3.32 -19.70 11.96
CA ARG A 352 -4.45 -19.45 11.05
C ARG A 352 -4.84 -17.97 11.01
N TYR A 353 -4.99 -17.33 12.18
CA TYR A 353 -5.52 -15.96 12.28
C TYR A 353 -4.45 -14.87 12.40
N VAL A 354 -3.22 -15.21 12.80
CA VAL A 354 -2.12 -14.26 12.94
C VAL A 354 -1.27 -14.22 11.66
N PRO A 355 -1.02 -13.04 11.08
CA PRO A 355 -0.24 -12.90 9.86
C PRO A 355 1.13 -13.58 9.94
N LYS A 356 1.46 -14.42 8.94
CA LYS A 356 2.74 -15.14 8.83
C LYS A 356 3.98 -14.26 9.11
N ARG A 357 3.93 -12.98 8.70
CA ARG A 357 5.00 -11.98 8.96
C ARG A 357 5.37 -11.79 10.44
N LYS A 358 4.52 -12.19 11.38
CA LYS A 358 4.80 -12.12 12.82
C LYS A 358 5.75 -13.23 13.29
N PHE A 359 5.81 -14.35 12.57
CA PHE A 359 6.68 -15.49 12.90
C PHE A 359 8.01 -15.47 12.14
N LEU A 360 8.10 -14.66 11.08
CA LEU A 360 9.31 -14.52 10.27
C LEU A 360 10.33 -13.60 10.96
N LEU A 361 11.60 -13.97 10.86
CA LEU A 361 12.70 -13.15 11.36
C LEU A 361 12.76 -11.82 10.61
N LYS A 362 13.21 -10.77 11.30
CA LYS A 362 13.48 -9.46 10.67
C LYS A 362 14.46 -9.57 9.48
N SER A 363 15.36 -10.57 9.49
CA SER A 363 16.31 -10.89 8.42
C SER A 363 15.67 -11.53 7.19
N GLU A 364 14.53 -12.21 7.33
CA GLU A 364 13.77 -12.86 6.25
C GLU A 364 12.77 -11.93 5.55
N LYS A 365 12.71 -10.66 5.98
CA LYS A 365 11.98 -9.62 5.23
C LYS A 365 12.52 -9.58 3.82
N ASN A 366 11.67 -9.95 2.85
CA ASN A 366 11.98 -10.01 1.41
C ASN A 366 13.01 -8.94 1.05
N LEU A 367 14.26 -9.37 0.83
CA LEU A 367 15.40 -8.47 0.60
C LEU A 367 15.08 -7.45 -0.50
N LYS A 368 14.24 -7.85 -1.48
CA LYS A 368 13.71 -6.97 -2.54
C LYS A 368 12.90 -5.80 -1.96
N MET A 369 12.02 -6.03 -0.99
CA MET A 369 11.22 -4.98 -0.33
C MET A 369 12.09 -4.06 0.52
N LYS A 370 13.08 -4.60 1.26
CA LYS A 370 14.01 -3.78 2.03
C LYS A 370 14.82 -2.85 1.12
N ILE A 371 15.34 -3.38 0.02
CA ILE A 371 16.03 -2.60 -1.01
C ILE A 371 15.09 -1.57 -1.63
N LEU A 372 13.86 -1.94 -1.99
CA LEU A 372 12.87 -1.02 -2.55
C LEU A 372 12.58 0.16 -1.61
N TYR A 373 12.29 -0.10 -0.34
CA TYR A 373 12.01 0.98 0.63
C TYR A 373 13.23 1.85 0.90
N LYS A 374 14.43 1.25 0.97
CA LYS A 374 15.68 2.01 1.06
C LYS A 374 15.86 2.94 -0.14
N ASN A 375 15.62 2.44 -1.35
CA ASN A 375 15.74 3.19 -2.60
C ASN A 375 14.70 4.33 -2.68
N ILE A 376 13.46 4.10 -2.23
CA ILE A 376 12.42 5.13 -2.14
C ILE A 376 12.80 6.22 -1.12
N ALA A 377 13.27 5.82 0.06
CA ALA A 377 13.67 6.76 1.12
C ALA A 377 14.83 7.65 0.67
N GLU A 378 15.83 7.06 0.02
CA GLU A 378 16.98 7.76 -0.53
C GLU A 378 16.57 8.76 -1.62
N ARG A 379 15.70 8.35 -2.56
CA ARG A 379 15.16 9.26 -3.58
C ARG A 379 14.41 10.45 -2.94
N ASN A 380 13.53 10.18 -1.98
CA ASN A 380 12.76 11.23 -1.31
C ASN A 380 13.69 12.20 -0.55
N LYS A 381 14.75 11.69 0.09
CA LYS A 381 15.75 12.51 0.78
C LYS A 381 16.41 13.49 -0.19
N GLN A 382 16.80 13.04 -1.38
CA GLN A 382 17.42 13.91 -2.39
C GLN A 382 16.43 14.92 -3.00
N ILE A 383 15.18 14.54 -3.24
CA ILE A 383 14.13 15.49 -3.67
C ILE A 383 13.95 16.59 -2.61
N ILE A 384 13.82 16.22 -1.33
CA ILE A 384 13.71 17.21 -0.23
C ILE A 384 14.94 18.11 -0.19
N GLY A 385 16.15 17.55 -0.41
CA GLY A 385 17.38 18.33 -0.49
C GLY A 385 17.39 19.35 -1.63
N ILE A 386 16.89 18.97 -2.82
CA ILE A 386 16.73 19.87 -3.97
C ILE A 386 15.77 21.02 -3.63
N LEU A 387 14.64 20.73 -2.99
CA LEU A 387 13.67 21.75 -2.57
C LEU A 387 14.28 22.73 -1.55
N GLN A 388 14.98 22.21 -0.55
CA GLN A 388 15.61 23.02 0.49
C GLN A 388 16.73 23.91 -0.06
N LYS A 389 17.51 23.42 -1.04
CA LYS A 389 18.58 24.18 -1.67
C LYS A 389 18.02 25.38 -2.46
N ASN A 390 16.99 25.15 -3.28
CA ASN A 390 16.35 26.23 -4.06
C ASN A 390 15.71 27.31 -3.17
N ASN A 391 15.09 26.94 -2.05
CA ASN A 391 14.54 27.92 -1.11
C ASN A 391 15.63 28.78 -0.47
N LYS A 392 16.84 28.23 -0.24
CA LYS A 392 17.99 29.00 0.29
C LYS A 392 18.61 29.92 -0.74
N GLU A 393 18.77 29.46 -1.98
CA GLU A 393 19.34 30.27 -3.08
C GLU A 393 18.44 31.48 -3.40
N ASN A 394 17.11 31.31 -3.41
CA ASN A 394 16.17 32.42 -3.62
C ASN A 394 16.15 33.44 -2.46
N ASN A 395 16.44 33.03 -1.23
CA ASN A 395 16.55 33.97 -0.10
C ASN A 395 17.85 34.81 -0.16
N ASN A 396 18.86 34.35 -0.89
CA ASN A 396 20.15 35.02 -1.05
C ASN A 396 20.30 35.71 -2.42
N SER A 397 19.29 35.65 -3.29
CA SER A 397 19.36 36.18 -4.65
C SER A 397 18.01 36.79 -5.05
N SER A 398 17.85 38.09 -4.80
CA SER A 398 17.28 38.93 -5.84
C SER A 398 18.25 38.86 -7.02
N VAL A 399 17.74 38.60 -8.22
CA VAL A 399 18.46 38.45 -9.51
C VAL A 399 18.72 36.98 -9.92
N ILE A 400 18.30 36.68 -11.16
CA ILE A 400 18.51 35.50 -12.03
C ILE A 400 17.41 34.42 -11.99
N LEU A 401 16.29 34.72 -12.64
CA LEU A 401 15.35 33.71 -13.18
C LEU A 401 15.55 33.65 -14.70
N GLN A 402 16.50 32.84 -15.21
CA GLN A 402 16.47 32.44 -16.63
C GLN A 402 17.35 31.26 -17.09
N LYS A 403 18.07 30.51 -16.23
CA LYS A 403 19.15 29.63 -16.72
C LYS A 403 19.02 28.10 -16.55
N SER A 404 17.83 27.51 -16.48
CA SER A 404 17.74 26.03 -16.37
C SER A 404 16.48 25.38 -16.96
N ILE A 405 16.10 25.71 -18.20
CA ILE A 405 14.98 25.03 -18.90
C ILE A 405 15.40 24.19 -20.11
N PHE A 406 16.66 24.18 -20.55
CA PHE A 406 17.04 23.44 -21.76
C PHE A 406 17.58 22.02 -21.49
N TYR A 407 16.66 21.09 -21.21
CA TYR A 407 16.81 19.71 -21.68
C TYR A 407 15.50 19.24 -22.31
N HIS A 408 15.21 19.77 -23.50
CA HIS A 408 14.31 19.08 -24.42
C HIS A 408 15.04 17.83 -24.93
N THR A 409 14.90 16.69 -24.24
CA THR A 409 15.11 15.41 -24.92
C THR A 409 13.91 15.16 -25.82
N SER A 410 14.04 15.47 -27.11
CA SER A 410 13.18 14.98 -28.18
C SER A 410 13.20 13.44 -28.21
N THR A 411 12.45 12.81 -27.31
CA THR A 411 12.16 11.37 -27.37
C THR A 411 10.67 11.05 -27.23
N ASN A 412 9.80 12.06 -27.21
CA ASN A 412 8.37 11.88 -27.47
C ASN A 412 8.10 11.90 -28.98
N CYS A 413 8.44 10.80 -29.66
CA CYS A 413 7.88 10.42 -30.97
C CYS A 413 7.89 8.89 -31.15
N LEU A 414 7.38 8.17 -30.15
CA LEU A 414 6.60 6.96 -30.39
C LEU A 414 5.32 7.13 -29.58
N GLU A 415 4.18 7.01 -30.27
CA GLU A 415 2.78 7.17 -29.83
C GLU A 415 2.18 8.59 -29.90
N LYS A 416 1.63 8.92 -31.08
CA LYS A 416 0.22 9.33 -31.20
C LYS A 416 -0.37 8.72 -32.47
N ASP A 417 -1.57 8.18 -32.32
CA ASP A 417 -2.37 7.51 -33.32
C ASP A 417 -2.46 8.30 -34.64
N LYS A 418 -1.99 7.68 -35.73
CA LYS A 418 -2.48 7.98 -37.08
C LYS A 418 -3.31 6.79 -37.54
N PHE A 419 -4.63 6.95 -37.46
CA PHE A 419 -5.57 6.21 -38.29
C PHE A 419 -5.20 6.44 -39.75
N ILE A 420 -4.47 5.51 -40.34
CA ILE A 420 -4.33 5.41 -41.79
C ILE A 420 -5.45 4.48 -42.24
N LYS A 421 -6.51 5.08 -42.82
CA LYS A 421 -7.48 4.37 -43.66
C LYS A 421 -6.69 3.71 -44.79
N ILE A 422 -6.60 2.40 -44.77
CA ILE A 422 -6.15 1.62 -45.94
C ILE A 422 -7.38 1.41 -46.80
N GLU A 423 -7.49 2.21 -47.86
CA GLU A 423 -8.41 1.93 -48.97
C GLU A 423 -7.98 0.62 -49.64
N ARG A 424 -8.92 -0.32 -49.69
CA ARG A 424 -8.85 -1.49 -50.57
C ARG A 424 -9.01 -1.00 -52.00
N THR A 425 -7.94 -0.94 -52.78
CA THR A 425 -7.99 -1.25 -54.22
C THR A 425 -6.59 -1.52 -54.75
N LYS A 426 -6.35 -2.77 -55.16
CA LYS A 426 -5.81 -3.18 -56.47
C LYS A 426 -5.40 -4.64 -56.35
N GLN A 427 -6.15 -5.49 -57.07
CA GLN A 427 -5.76 -6.84 -57.43
C GLN A 427 -4.34 -6.80 -58.00
N PHE A 428 -3.47 -7.67 -57.50
CA PHE A 428 -2.25 -8.02 -58.23
C PHE A 428 -2.23 -9.54 -58.39
N ASP A 429 -2.26 -9.92 -59.66
CA ASP A 429 -2.45 -11.25 -60.20
C ASP A 429 -1.22 -12.13 -59.93
N GLY A 430 -1.48 -13.42 -59.78
CA GLY A 430 -0.46 -14.41 -59.47
C GLY A 430 0.56 -14.53 -60.60
N THR A 431 1.85 -14.46 -60.28
CA THR A 431 2.89 -15.29 -60.89
C THR A 431 4.22 -15.08 -60.17
N ILE A 432 4.66 -16.13 -59.48
CA ILE A 432 6.02 -16.24 -58.93
C ILE A 432 6.95 -16.61 -60.09
N LYS A 433 7.94 -15.77 -60.40
CA LYS A 433 9.16 -16.21 -61.12
C LYS A 433 10.35 -16.15 -60.17
N ARG A 434 10.75 -17.31 -59.65
CA ARG A 434 12.00 -17.51 -58.91
C ARG A 434 13.18 -17.42 -59.90
N LYS A 435 14.17 -16.56 -59.62
CA LYS A 435 15.55 -16.78 -60.09
C LYS A 435 16.24 -17.74 -59.11
N PRO A 436 16.95 -18.78 -59.58
CA PRO A 436 17.68 -19.67 -58.69
C PRO A 436 19.06 -19.05 -58.40
N THR A 437 19.31 -18.68 -57.15
CA THR A 437 20.67 -18.45 -56.65
C THR A 437 20.82 -19.24 -55.36
N GLY A 438 21.68 -20.27 -55.42
CA GLY A 438 21.76 -21.38 -54.47
C GLY A 438 22.18 -21.02 -53.05
N LEU A 439 21.99 -22.01 -52.16
CA LEU A 439 22.21 -21.97 -50.71
C LEU A 439 23.61 -21.47 -50.27
N ASN A 440 24.64 -21.53 -51.12
CA ASN A 440 26.03 -21.24 -50.75
C ASN A 440 26.34 -19.76 -50.41
N PHE A 441 25.53 -18.78 -50.84
CA PHE A 441 25.82 -17.36 -50.55
C PHE A 441 25.34 -16.93 -49.15
N LEU A 442 24.23 -17.49 -48.68
CA LEU A 442 23.65 -17.20 -47.37
C LEU A 442 24.49 -17.78 -46.23
N GLU A 443 25.02 -18.99 -46.42
CA GLU A 443 25.91 -19.64 -45.43
C GLU A 443 27.26 -18.92 -45.32
N LYS A 444 27.86 -18.50 -46.44
CA LYS A 444 29.11 -17.70 -46.43
C LYS A 444 28.96 -16.33 -45.76
N GLN A 445 27.80 -15.67 -45.91
CA GLN A 445 27.53 -14.44 -45.17
C GLN A 445 27.36 -14.72 -43.66
N GLN A 446 26.61 -15.77 -43.29
CA GLN A 446 26.42 -16.12 -41.87
C GLN A 446 27.76 -16.38 -41.16
N ASP A 447 28.72 -17.06 -41.79
CA ASP A 447 30.02 -17.35 -41.17
C ASP A 447 30.89 -16.10 -40.97
N ASN A 448 30.92 -15.18 -41.94
CA ASN A 448 31.68 -13.92 -41.81
C ASN A 448 31.11 -13.02 -40.71
N TYR A 449 29.78 -12.97 -40.55
CA TYR A 449 29.15 -12.16 -39.50
C TYR A 449 29.26 -12.80 -38.11
N THR A 450 29.24 -14.12 -38.01
CA THR A 450 29.43 -14.82 -36.73
C THR A 450 30.85 -14.60 -36.20
N LYS A 451 31.86 -14.66 -37.08
CA LYS A 451 33.25 -14.31 -36.73
C LYS A 451 33.40 -12.85 -36.28
N LEU A 452 32.73 -11.90 -36.95
CA LEU A 452 32.71 -10.49 -36.50
C LEU A 452 32.08 -10.34 -35.11
N ILE A 453 31.02 -11.08 -34.81
CA ILE A 453 30.39 -11.05 -33.48
C ILE A 453 31.37 -11.54 -32.41
N ASP A 454 32.01 -12.68 -32.63
CA ASP A 454 32.91 -13.27 -31.63
C ASP A 454 34.18 -12.42 -31.40
N ILE A 455 34.63 -11.66 -32.41
CA ILE A 455 35.79 -10.76 -32.29
C ILE A 455 35.45 -9.46 -31.55
N TYR A 456 34.28 -8.87 -31.82
CA TYR A 456 33.94 -7.53 -31.31
C TYR A 456 33.08 -7.55 -30.05
N PHE A 457 32.31 -8.60 -29.80
CA PHE A 457 31.42 -8.71 -28.64
C PHE A 457 32.17 -8.69 -27.29
N PRO A 458 33.30 -9.41 -27.10
CA PRO A 458 34.08 -9.35 -25.86
C PRO A 458 34.75 -7.99 -25.66
N LYS A 459 35.15 -7.32 -26.75
CA LYS A 459 35.82 -6.00 -26.70
C LYS A 459 34.85 -4.86 -26.39
N MET A 460 33.59 -4.92 -26.84
CA MET A 460 32.57 -3.89 -26.55
C MET A 460 32.10 -3.90 -25.09
N PHE A 461 32.02 -5.09 -24.46
CA PHE A 461 31.62 -5.26 -23.06
C PHE A 461 32.79 -5.34 -22.09
N ASP A 462 34.01 -5.06 -22.56
CA ASP A 462 35.15 -4.91 -21.67
C ASP A 462 34.83 -3.86 -20.59
N ILE A 463 35.05 -4.23 -19.33
CA ILE A 463 34.85 -3.40 -18.14
C ILE A 463 35.59 -2.05 -18.32
N SER A 464 36.72 -2.04 -19.05
CA SER A 464 37.46 -0.83 -19.43
C SER A 464 36.64 0.16 -20.26
N ASN A 465 35.85 -0.31 -21.22
CA ASN A 465 35.03 0.56 -22.07
C ASN A 465 33.80 1.09 -21.32
N LEU A 466 33.21 0.28 -20.46
CA LEU A 466 32.10 0.71 -19.61
C LEU A 466 32.53 1.75 -18.57
N THR A 467 33.72 1.56 -17.98
CA THR A 467 34.33 2.54 -17.06
C THR A 467 34.71 3.82 -17.76
N LYS A 468 35.20 3.78 -19.01
CA LYS A 468 35.43 4.99 -19.84
C LYS A 468 34.13 5.74 -20.14
N ILE A 469 33.04 5.06 -20.49
CA ILE A 469 31.73 5.70 -20.74
C ILE A 469 31.18 6.35 -19.47
N ILE A 470 31.25 5.66 -18.32
CA ILE A 470 30.83 6.21 -17.02
C ILE A 470 31.74 7.38 -16.62
N GLY A 471 33.05 7.26 -16.81
CA GLY A 471 34.03 8.32 -16.57
C GLY A 471 33.77 9.56 -17.42
N PHE A 472 33.47 9.38 -18.71
CA PHE A 472 33.08 10.47 -19.61
C PHE A 472 31.78 11.13 -19.18
N ALA A 473 30.77 10.37 -18.76
CA ALA A 473 29.52 10.92 -18.23
C ALA A 473 29.72 11.71 -16.92
N ILE A 474 30.66 11.29 -16.05
CA ILE A 474 31.04 12.04 -14.84
C ILE A 474 31.71 13.36 -15.22
N ILE A 475 32.60 13.35 -16.22
CA ILE A 475 33.25 14.55 -16.74
C ILE A 475 32.20 15.50 -17.33
N LEU A 476 31.23 15.00 -18.10
CA LEU A 476 30.11 15.81 -18.63
C LEU A 476 29.24 16.44 -17.54
N ASP A 477 29.08 15.78 -16.39
CA ASP A 477 28.37 16.35 -15.25
C ASP A 477 29.15 17.50 -14.57
N SER A 478 30.44 17.70 -14.91
CA SER A 478 31.33 18.75 -14.37
C SER A 478 31.60 19.93 -15.31
N ILE A 479 31.03 19.92 -16.52
CA ILE A 479 31.26 20.92 -17.57
C ILE A 479 30.06 21.88 -17.69
N ASP A 480 30.31 23.15 -18.07
CA ASP A 480 29.28 24.17 -18.34
C ASP A 480 28.31 23.76 -19.46
N GLU A 481 27.03 24.16 -19.33
CA GLU A 481 25.89 23.73 -20.16
C GLU A 481 26.11 23.85 -21.69
N GLU A 482 26.81 24.89 -22.14
CA GLU A 482 27.04 25.15 -23.57
C GLU A 482 28.05 24.18 -24.21
N LYS A 483 29.13 23.84 -23.50
CA LYS A 483 30.09 22.79 -23.92
C LYS A 483 29.50 21.39 -23.79
N LYS A 484 28.57 21.20 -22.85
CA LYS A 484 27.91 19.93 -22.60
C LYS A 484 27.08 19.48 -23.79
N ASN A 485 26.36 20.37 -24.47
CA ASN A 485 25.53 20.00 -25.64
C ASN A 485 26.35 19.40 -26.79
N ASN A 486 27.47 20.01 -27.18
CA ASN A 486 28.33 19.49 -28.24
C ASN A 486 28.98 18.14 -27.91
N GLN A 487 29.34 17.91 -26.65
CA GLN A 487 29.91 16.63 -26.22
C GLN A 487 28.85 15.56 -25.94
N MET A 488 27.62 15.97 -25.62
CA MET A 488 26.47 15.09 -25.51
C MET A 488 26.10 14.48 -26.86
N ASP A 489 26.21 15.21 -27.98
CA ASP A 489 26.02 14.65 -29.32
C ASP A 489 27.03 13.55 -29.65
N LEU A 490 28.30 13.73 -29.25
CA LEU A 490 29.34 12.70 -29.41
C LEU A 490 29.06 11.48 -28.54
N LEU A 491 28.62 11.68 -27.29
CA LEU A 491 28.26 10.57 -26.40
C LEU A 491 26.97 9.87 -26.87
N TYR A 492 25.96 10.60 -27.31
CA TYR A 492 24.73 10.06 -27.91
C TYR A 492 25.06 9.29 -29.18
N PHE A 493 25.97 9.76 -30.02
CA PHE A 493 26.45 9.05 -31.19
C PHE A 493 27.14 7.74 -30.79
N ILE A 494 28.00 7.74 -29.78
CA ILE A 494 28.66 6.52 -29.27
C ILE A 494 27.62 5.56 -28.65
N LEU A 495 26.65 6.06 -27.89
CA LEU A 495 25.60 5.24 -27.27
C LEU A 495 24.58 4.71 -28.29
N MET A 496 24.24 5.51 -29.30
CA MET A 496 23.35 5.12 -30.39
C MET A 496 24.01 4.10 -31.30
N THR A 497 25.28 4.28 -31.64
CA THR A 497 26.02 3.31 -32.46
C THR A 497 26.19 1.99 -31.70
N THR A 498 26.52 2.02 -30.41
CA THR A 498 26.63 0.80 -29.58
C THR A 498 25.29 0.13 -29.34
N ASN A 499 24.20 0.88 -29.08
CA ASN A 499 22.84 0.32 -28.95
C ASN A 499 22.26 -0.16 -30.28
N LEU A 500 22.52 0.51 -31.40
CA LEU A 500 22.09 0.08 -32.74
C LEU A 500 22.79 -1.22 -33.13
N LEU A 501 24.11 -1.31 -32.89
CA LEU A 501 24.85 -2.56 -33.06
C LEU A 501 24.25 -3.67 -32.18
N PHE A 502 24.01 -3.38 -30.90
CA PHE A 502 23.43 -4.34 -29.96
C PHE A 502 22.02 -4.82 -30.37
N CYS A 503 21.15 -3.91 -30.81
CA CYS A 503 19.80 -4.22 -31.28
C CYS A 503 19.80 -5.04 -32.58
N ILE A 504 20.71 -4.74 -33.52
CA ILE A 504 20.90 -5.53 -34.75
C ILE A 504 21.36 -6.96 -34.41
N LEU A 505 22.27 -7.09 -33.45
CA LEU A 505 22.81 -8.38 -32.99
C LEU A 505 21.75 -9.22 -32.27
N MET A 506 20.96 -8.63 -31.37
CA MET A 506 19.89 -9.33 -30.65
C MET A 506 18.73 -9.73 -31.56
N ARG A 507 18.33 -8.88 -32.52
CA ARG A 507 17.28 -9.21 -33.51
C ARG A 507 17.68 -10.40 -34.38
N ARG A 508 18.97 -10.52 -34.74
CA ARG A 508 19.49 -11.68 -35.46
C ARG A 508 19.61 -12.92 -34.59
N LYS A 509 20.07 -12.83 -33.34
CA LYS A 509 20.10 -13.96 -32.40
C LYS A 509 18.70 -14.54 -32.15
N MET A 510 17.69 -13.68 -32.04
CA MET A 510 16.28 -14.10 -31.95
C MET A 510 15.77 -14.79 -33.22
N ASN A 511 16.19 -14.33 -34.41
CA ASN A 511 15.83 -14.96 -35.68
C ASN A 511 16.51 -16.33 -35.87
N VAL A 512 17.77 -16.49 -35.45
CA VAL A 512 18.51 -17.76 -35.46
C VAL A 512 17.90 -18.77 -34.47
N ILE A 513 17.47 -18.32 -33.30
CA ILE A 513 16.77 -19.19 -32.33
C ILE A 513 15.39 -19.61 -32.87
N LYS A 514 14.71 -18.74 -33.61
CA LYS A 514 13.44 -19.08 -34.29
C LYS A 514 13.62 -20.04 -35.46
N SER A 515 14.72 -19.97 -36.21
CA SER A 515 15.01 -20.90 -37.31
C SER A 515 15.54 -22.25 -36.86
N LYS A 516 16.01 -22.39 -35.62
CA LYS A 516 16.35 -23.68 -34.98
C LYS A 516 15.17 -24.35 -34.28
N LYS A 517 14.03 -23.66 -34.15
CA LYS A 517 12.78 -24.16 -33.54
C LYS A 517 11.68 -24.48 -34.57
N LYS A 518 11.94 -24.24 -35.85
CA LYS A 518 11.20 -24.81 -36.98
C LYS A 518 12.09 -25.84 -37.62
#